data_AF-A0A1C4G6N6-F1
#
_entry.id   AF-A0A1C4G6N6-F1
#
_cell.length_a   1.000
_cell.length_b   1.000
_cell.length_c   1.000
_cell.angle_alpha   90.00
_cell.angle_beta   90.00
_cell.angle_gamma   90.00
#
_symmetry.space_group_name_H-M   'P 1'
#
loop_
_entity.id
_entity.type
_entity.pdbx_description
1 polymer ?
#
loop_
_entity_poly.entity_id
_entity_poly.type
_entity_poly.pdbx_seq_one_letter_code
_entity_poly.pdbx_strand_id
1 'polypeptide(L)'
;MVDKNQFSYLIKCNIEKYEHHVTIVSSMVEPRYAYTIGLKNIVNYELVFAGGIYYLKEDIFLIFNAFYNEIKKGKDLINETLTIDNLGNFSLSEIDASWSNIMLIGAFDYFKTRQIKSFQILPDKNHYTLDIPDMKKEFTISTEPIWQWITRTWNYSVPQNSIVITNLKTLLGESITEIMRWENDEWEMFAGAGPNVKKNEMRVISLGTIIGIDKTILPAMDLKIGKGLWRDSIQSSWNNWE
;
A
#
# COMPACT_ATOMS: atom_id res chain seq x y z
N MET A 1 -19.60 -10.51 2.36
CA MET A 1 -18.54 -11.52 2.14
C MET A 1 -18.85 -12.25 0.85
N VAL A 2 -17.98 -12.15 -0.15
CA VAL A 2 -18.09 -12.97 -1.37
C VAL A 2 -17.79 -14.42 -0.98
N ASP A 3 -18.60 -15.37 -1.43
CA ASP A 3 -18.37 -16.80 -1.20
C ASP A 3 -17.01 -17.21 -1.80
N LYS A 4 -16.20 -17.98 -1.06
CA LYS A 4 -14.89 -18.47 -1.50
C LYS A 4 -14.99 -19.15 -2.87
N ASN A 5 -16.06 -19.91 -3.11
CA ASN A 5 -16.28 -20.57 -4.39
C ASN A 5 -16.55 -19.59 -5.53
N GLN A 6 -17.31 -18.52 -5.28
CA GLN A 6 -17.55 -17.45 -6.25
C GLN A 6 -16.25 -16.71 -6.59
N PHE A 7 -15.42 -16.44 -5.59
CA PHE A 7 -14.14 -15.76 -5.81
C PHE A 7 -13.16 -16.63 -6.61
N SER A 8 -13.04 -17.93 -6.28
CA SER A 8 -12.24 -18.87 -7.08
C SER A 8 -12.75 -19.02 -8.51
N TYR A 9 -14.07 -18.98 -8.73
CA TYR A 9 -14.65 -19.00 -10.06
C TYR A 9 -14.29 -17.73 -10.85
N LEU A 10 -14.40 -16.55 -10.23
CA LEU A 10 -14.02 -15.28 -10.84
C LEU A 10 -12.55 -15.24 -11.26
N ILE A 11 -11.63 -15.74 -10.42
CA ILE A 11 -10.22 -15.84 -10.75
C ILE A 11 -10.02 -16.66 -12.03
N LYS A 12 -10.64 -17.85 -12.09
CA LYS A 12 -10.56 -18.73 -13.27
C LYS A 12 -11.08 -18.05 -14.53
N CYS A 13 -12.27 -17.46 -14.48
CA CYS A 13 -12.86 -16.78 -15.64
C CYS A 13 -12.00 -15.61 -16.13
N ASN A 14 -11.40 -14.84 -15.22
CA ASN A 14 -10.51 -13.75 -15.60
C ASN A 14 -9.23 -14.28 -16.25
N ILE A 15 -8.64 -15.35 -15.71
CA ILE A 15 -7.43 -15.95 -16.31
C ILE A 15 -7.75 -16.57 -17.68
N GLU A 16 -8.89 -17.25 -17.85
CA GLU A 16 -9.29 -17.80 -19.14
C GLU A 16 -9.51 -16.71 -20.21
N LYS A 17 -10.03 -15.54 -19.80
CA LYS A 17 -10.37 -14.46 -20.72
C LYS A 17 -9.23 -13.47 -20.98
N TYR A 18 -8.42 -13.19 -19.96
CA TYR A 18 -7.41 -12.13 -19.95
C TYR A 18 -5.99 -12.64 -19.65
N GLU A 19 -5.83 -13.95 -19.51
CA GLU A 19 -4.57 -14.65 -19.18
C GLU A 19 -4.04 -14.37 -17.76
N HIS A 20 -4.65 -13.45 -17.03
CA HIS A 20 -4.35 -13.15 -15.64
C HIS A 20 -5.56 -12.54 -14.90
N HIS A 21 -5.49 -12.53 -13.58
CA HIS A 21 -6.39 -11.84 -12.67
C HIS A 21 -5.58 -10.94 -11.75
N VAL A 22 -6.00 -9.69 -11.54
CA VAL A 22 -5.39 -8.79 -10.54
C VAL A 22 -6.25 -8.82 -9.27
N THR A 23 -5.66 -9.29 -8.18
CA THR A 23 -6.26 -9.23 -6.84
C THR A 23 -5.80 -7.94 -6.17
N ILE A 24 -6.73 -7.14 -5.64
CA ILE A 24 -6.42 -5.99 -4.79
C ILE A 24 -6.85 -6.31 -3.37
N VAL A 25 -5.89 -6.36 -2.45
CA VAL A 25 -6.14 -6.55 -1.02
C VAL A 25 -6.13 -5.18 -0.35
N SER A 26 -7.28 -4.80 0.17
CA SER A 26 -7.45 -3.58 0.96
C SER A 26 -7.89 -3.98 2.35
N SER A 27 -7.03 -3.71 3.33
CA SER A 27 -7.34 -3.85 4.75
C SER A 27 -7.60 -2.48 5.36
N MET A 28 -8.19 -2.47 6.54
CA MET A 28 -8.38 -1.26 7.33
C MET A 28 -7.14 -0.91 8.17
N VAL A 29 -6.06 -1.74 8.17
CA VAL A 29 -4.89 -1.57 9.05
C VAL A 29 -3.56 -1.48 8.30
N GLU A 30 -3.23 -2.44 7.45
CA GLU A 30 -2.02 -2.40 6.62
C GLU A 30 -2.27 -1.63 5.31
N PRO A 31 -1.20 -1.13 4.65
CA PRO A 31 -1.35 -0.55 3.33
C PRO A 31 -1.96 -1.53 2.33
N ARG A 32 -2.67 -0.98 1.36
CA ARG A 32 -3.20 -1.75 0.23
C ARG A 32 -2.04 -2.35 -0.55
N TYR A 33 -2.24 -3.56 -1.06
CA TYR A 33 -1.38 -4.15 -2.08
C TYR A 33 -2.22 -4.85 -3.14
N ALA A 34 -1.59 -5.12 -4.28
CA ALA A 34 -2.20 -5.82 -5.38
C ALA A 34 -1.21 -6.84 -5.97
N TYR A 35 -1.72 -7.94 -6.51
CA TYR A 35 -0.88 -8.93 -7.16
C TYR A 35 -1.64 -9.66 -8.27
N THR A 36 -0.88 -10.21 -9.22
CA THR A 36 -1.45 -11.04 -10.28
C THR A 36 -1.59 -12.50 -9.86
N ILE A 37 -2.56 -13.17 -10.47
CA ILE A 37 -2.70 -14.62 -10.50
C ILE A 37 -2.86 -15.01 -11.97
N GLY A 38 -1.97 -15.85 -12.50
CA GLY A 38 -2.05 -16.35 -13.87
C GLY A 38 -0.86 -15.99 -14.74
N LEU A 39 -0.14 -14.90 -14.44
CA LEU A 39 1.03 -14.49 -15.23
C LEU A 39 2.14 -15.54 -15.19
N LYS A 40 2.19 -16.35 -14.13
CA LYS A 40 3.10 -17.50 -14.04
C LYS A 40 2.96 -18.46 -15.22
N ASN A 41 1.77 -18.61 -15.82
CA ASN A 41 1.58 -19.48 -16.98
C ASN A 41 2.23 -18.93 -18.26
N ILE A 42 2.55 -17.64 -18.29
CA ILE A 42 3.13 -16.94 -19.45
C ILE A 42 4.63 -16.73 -19.25
N VAL A 43 5.02 -16.19 -18.10
CA VAL A 43 6.40 -15.74 -17.80
C VAL A 43 7.02 -16.36 -16.55
N ASN A 44 6.37 -17.37 -15.97
CA ASN A 44 6.85 -18.12 -14.80
C ASN A 44 7.04 -17.29 -13.51
N TYR A 45 6.50 -16.07 -13.44
CA TYR A 45 6.42 -15.26 -12.24
C TYR A 45 5.08 -14.52 -12.11
N GLU A 46 4.76 -14.06 -10.91
CA GLU A 46 3.67 -13.12 -10.65
C GLU A 46 4.21 -11.71 -10.35
N LEU A 47 3.39 -10.68 -10.51
CA LEU A 47 3.71 -9.30 -10.22
C LEU A 47 2.98 -8.84 -8.96
N VAL A 48 3.61 -7.96 -8.19
CA VAL A 48 3.07 -7.38 -6.95
C VAL A 48 3.26 -5.86 -6.96
N PHE A 49 2.24 -5.13 -6.53
CA PHE A 49 2.32 -3.69 -6.26
C PHE A 49 1.94 -3.48 -4.79
N ALA A 50 2.93 -3.29 -3.91
CA ALA A 50 2.73 -3.17 -2.47
C ALA A 50 2.88 -1.71 -2.03
N GLY A 51 1.84 -1.18 -1.36
CA GLY A 51 1.79 0.22 -0.95
C GLY A 51 1.54 1.14 -2.15
N GLY A 52 2.32 2.22 -2.24
CA GLY A 52 2.26 3.16 -3.35
C GLY A 52 0.92 3.89 -3.39
N ILE A 53 0.42 4.31 -2.22
CA ILE A 53 -0.86 5.04 -2.09
C ILE A 53 -0.90 6.36 -2.88
N TYR A 54 0.25 6.79 -3.43
CA TYR A 54 0.29 7.79 -4.49
C TYR A 54 -0.74 7.50 -5.58
N TYR A 55 -0.85 6.24 -6.01
CA TYR A 55 -1.70 5.79 -7.09
C TYR A 55 -3.11 5.42 -6.61
N LEU A 56 -4.11 5.80 -7.40
CA LEU A 56 -5.49 5.38 -7.17
C LEU A 56 -5.69 3.93 -7.62
N LYS A 57 -6.85 3.36 -7.30
CA LYS A 57 -7.15 1.95 -7.63
C LYS A 57 -7.13 1.73 -9.14
N GLU A 58 -7.64 2.67 -9.91
CA GLU A 58 -7.73 2.65 -11.36
C GLU A 58 -6.32 2.67 -11.99
N ASP A 59 -5.41 3.46 -11.42
CA ASP A 59 -4.02 3.55 -11.84
C ASP A 59 -3.29 2.20 -11.67
N ILE A 60 -3.55 1.49 -10.56
CA ILE A 60 -2.98 0.15 -10.33
C ILE A 60 -3.34 -0.80 -11.47
N PHE A 61 -4.60 -0.82 -11.92
CA PHE A 61 -4.99 -1.67 -13.06
C PHE A 61 -4.30 -1.24 -14.35
N LEU A 62 -4.14 0.06 -14.61
CA LEU A 62 -3.40 0.56 -15.76
C LEU A 62 -1.94 0.11 -15.72
N ILE A 63 -1.31 0.15 -14.55
CA ILE A 63 0.08 -0.31 -14.34
C ILE A 63 0.21 -1.80 -14.66
N PHE A 64 -0.62 -2.67 -14.04
CA PHE A 64 -0.57 -4.11 -14.32
C PHE A 64 -0.83 -4.43 -15.80
N ASN A 65 -1.81 -3.77 -16.42
CA ASN A 65 -2.11 -3.97 -17.83
C ASN A 65 -0.95 -3.55 -18.74
N ALA A 66 -0.24 -2.46 -18.40
CA ALA A 66 0.93 -2.02 -19.16
C ALA A 66 2.06 -3.06 -19.10
N PHE A 67 2.38 -3.57 -17.91
CA PHE A 67 3.37 -4.66 -17.75
C PHE A 67 2.97 -5.90 -18.54
N TYR A 68 1.71 -6.34 -18.40
CA TYR A 68 1.20 -7.50 -19.13
C TYR A 68 1.30 -7.31 -20.65
N ASN A 69 0.95 -6.13 -21.17
CA ASN A 69 1.01 -5.86 -22.61
C ASN A 69 2.43 -5.93 -23.17
N GLU A 70 3.43 -5.45 -22.42
CA GLU A 70 4.83 -5.54 -22.84
C GLU A 70 5.38 -6.97 -22.71
N ILE A 71 5.01 -7.69 -21.64
CA ILE A 71 5.29 -9.13 -21.48
C ILE A 71 4.73 -9.92 -22.67
N LYS A 72 3.50 -9.64 -23.09
CA LYS A 72 2.84 -10.32 -24.22
C LYS A 72 3.56 -10.09 -25.55
N LYS A 73 4.25 -8.96 -25.70
CA LYS A 73 5.11 -8.66 -26.85
C LYS A 73 6.48 -9.37 -26.79
N GLY A 74 6.72 -10.16 -25.75
CA GLY A 74 7.96 -10.91 -25.55
C GLY A 74 9.10 -10.08 -24.97
N LYS A 75 8.82 -8.91 -24.37
CA LYS A 75 9.87 -8.11 -23.70
C LYS A 75 10.23 -8.69 -22.34
N ASP A 76 11.52 -8.67 -22.03
CA ASP A 76 12.03 -8.96 -20.69
C ASP A 76 12.13 -7.66 -19.89
N LEU A 77 11.24 -7.50 -18.91
CA LEU A 77 11.13 -6.28 -18.11
C LEU A 77 11.97 -6.31 -16.83
N ILE A 78 12.71 -7.38 -16.54
CA ILE A 78 13.43 -7.55 -15.26
C ILE A 78 14.50 -6.46 -15.07
N ASN A 79 15.12 -6.00 -16.16
CA ASN A 79 16.18 -4.98 -16.13
C ASN A 79 15.80 -3.71 -16.90
N GLU A 80 14.52 -3.55 -17.23
CA GLU A 80 14.02 -2.41 -18.00
C GLU A 80 13.18 -1.48 -17.11
N THR A 81 12.99 -0.27 -17.61
CA THR A 81 12.05 0.68 -17.04
C THR A 81 10.88 0.82 -18.01
N LEU A 82 9.67 0.66 -17.49
CA LEU A 82 8.44 0.87 -18.22
C LEU A 82 7.90 2.27 -17.91
N THR A 83 7.82 3.12 -18.92
CA THR A 83 7.14 4.42 -18.82
C THR A 83 5.66 4.25 -19.12
N ILE A 84 4.81 4.78 -18.26
CA ILE A 84 3.35 4.79 -18.44
C ILE A 84 2.89 6.25 -18.40
N ASP A 85 2.22 6.68 -19.47
CA ASP A 85 1.77 8.06 -19.63
C ASP A 85 0.97 8.54 -18.41
N ASN A 86 1.35 9.69 -17.87
CA ASN A 86 0.75 10.33 -16.70
C ASN A 86 0.88 9.57 -15.36
N LEU A 87 1.50 8.39 -15.32
CA LEU A 87 1.74 7.62 -14.08
C LEU A 87 3.22 7.52 -13.69
N GLY A 88 4.13 7.80 -14.62
CA GLY A 88 5.57 7.84 -14.37
C GLY A 88 6.28 6.60 -14.86
N ASN A 89 7.44 6.33 -14.26
CA ASN A 89 8.30 5.21 -14.65
C ASN A 89 8.27 4.11 -13.60
N PHE A 90 8.35 2.86 -14.07
CA PHE A 90 8.26 1.68 -13.22
C PHE A 90 9.36 0.69 -13.55
N SER A 91 9.88 0.02 -12.52
CA SER A 91 10.84 -1.07 -12.65
C SER A 91 10.37 -2.30 -11.89
N LEU A 92 11.04 -3.43 -12.12
CA LEU A 92 10.80 -4.66 -11.36
C LEU A 92 11.94 -4.91 -10.38
N SER A 93 11.59 -5.35 -9.18
CA SER A 93 12.54 -5.89 -8.19
C SER A 93 12.11 -7.28 -7.77
N GLU A 94 13.06 -8.19 -7.59
CA GLU A 94 12.76 -9.52 -7.06
C GLU A 94 12.21 -9.43 -5.63
N ILE A 95 11.28 -10.32 -5.31
CA ILE A 95 10.64 -10.42 -3.99
C ILE A 95 11.21 -11.60 -3.22
N ASP A 96 11.63 -11.37 -1.99
CA ASP A 96 11.96 -12.43 -1.03
C ASP A 96 10.72 -13.26 -0.67
N ALA A 97 10.91 -14.57 -0.54
CA ALA A 97 9.79 -15.50 -0.33
C ALA A 97 8.99 -15.24 0.97
N SER A 98 9.60 -14.62 1.99
CA SER A 98 8.90 -14.24 3.22
C SER A 98 7.69 -13.36 2.97
N TRP A 99 7.76 -12.44 1.99
CA TRP A 99 6.66 -11.58 1.59
C TRP A 99 5.59 -12.29 0.78
N SER A 100 6.00 -13.04 -0.25
CA SER A 100 5.04 -13.72 -1.11
C SER A 100 4.21 -14.72 -0.31
N ASN A 101 4.84 -15.46 0.61
CA ASN A 101 4.18 -16.43 1.50
C ASN A 101 3.04 -15.84 2.35
N ILE A 102 3.13 -14.55 2.73
CA ILE A 102 2.11 -13.89 3.55
C ILE A 102 1.10 -13.07 2.72
N MET A 103 1.48 -12.60 1.53
CA MET A 103 0.64 -11.72 0.69
C MET A 103 -0.08 -12.45 -0.46
N LEU A 104 0.55 -13.43 -1.12
CA LEU A 104 0.08 -14.03 -2.37
C LEU A 104 -0.74 -15.31 -2.15
N ILE A 105 -1.49 -15.38 -1.05
CA ILE A 105 -2.23 -16.59 -0.63
C ILE A 105 -3.16 -17.08 -1.75
N GLY A 106 -3.86 -16.16 -2.44
CA GLY A 106 -4.75 -16.52 -3.55
C GLY A 106 -4.02 -17.16 -4.74
N ALA A 107 -2.77 -16.75 -5.01
CA ALA A 107 -1.98 -17.34 -6.07
C ALA A 107 -1.49 -18.75 -5.70
N PHE A 108 -1.05 -18.96 -4.45
CA PHE A 108 -0.67 -20.29 -3.97
C PHE A 108 -1.84 -21.28 -3.99
N ASP A 109 -3.01 -20.85 -3.53
CA ASP A 109 -4.24 -21.65 -3.56
C ASP A 109 -4.63 -22.04 -5.00
N TYR A 110 -4.51 -21.09 -5.94
CA TYR A 110 -4.82 -21.32 -7.36
C TYR A 110 -3.88 -22.34 -8.01
N PHE A 111 -2.57 -22.15 -7.86
CA PHE A 111 -1.55 -23.01 -8.49
C PHE A 111 -1.26 -24.31 -7.72
N LYS A 112 -1.78 -24.45 -6.49
CA LYS A 112 -1.49 -25.58 -5.59
C LYS A 112 0.02 -25.80 -5.40
N THR A 113 0.76 -24.71 -5.27
CA THR A 113 2.22 -24.71 -5.09
C THR A 113 2.58 -24.07 -3.74
N ARG A 114 3.82 -24.29 -3.29
CA ARG A 114 4.40 -23.61 -2.12
C ARG A 114 5.45 -22.57 -2.49
N GLN A 115 5.73 -22.41 -3.78
CA GLN A 115 6.71 -21.45 -4.28
C GLN A 115 6.19 -20.79 -5.55
N ILE A 116 6.25 -19.46 -5.56
CA ILE A 116 5.91 -18.60 -6.69
C ILE A 116 6.99 -17.53 -6.79
N LYS A 117 7.76 -17.56 -7.89
CA LYS A 117 8.66 -16.46 -8.21
C LYS A 117 7.83 -15.20 -8.44
N SER A 118 8.21 -14.10 -7.81
CA SER A 118 7.42 -12.87 -7.86
C SER A 118 8.34 -11.65 -7.98
N PHE A 119 7.83 -10.61 -8.63
CA PHE A 119 8.51 -9.32 -8.74
C PHE A 119 7.62 -8.19 -8.25
N GLN A 120 8.20 -7.25 -7.50
CA GLN A 120 7.56 -6.02 -7.08
C GLN A 120 7.69 -5.00 -8.19
N ILE A 121 6.58 -4.42 -8.60
CA ILE A 121 6.53 -3.23 -9.43
C ILE A 121 6.86 -2.04 -8.52
N LEU A 122 7.93 -1.33 -8.84
CA LEU A 122 8.39 -0.16 -8.11
C LEU A 122 8.18 1.09 -8.96
N PRO A 123 7.55 2.15 -8.42
CA PRO A 123 7.50 3.44 -9.10
C PRO A 123 8.84 4.17 -8.99
N ASP A 124 9.00 5.20 -9.82
CA ASP A 124 10.16 6.09 -9.74
C ASP A 124 10.18 6.91 -8.44
N LYS A 125 11.32 7.55 -8.19
CA LYS A 125 11.60 8.28 -6.95
C LYS A 125 10.58 9.39 -6.64
N ASN A 126 9.99 10.03 -7.66
CA ASN A 126 9.05 11.13 -7.45
C ASN A 126 7.69 10.65 -6.95
N HIS A 127 7.40 9.36 -7.14
CA HIS A 127 6.15 8.71 -6.77
C HIS A 127 6.34 7.67 -5.67
N TYR A 128 7.56 7.58 -5.10
CA TYR A 128 7.91 6.59 -4.09
C TYR A 128 7.48 7.05 -2.70
N THR A 129 6.32 6.56 -2.25
CA THR A 129 5.78 6.83 -0.92
C THR A 129 6.35 5.88 0.15
N LEU A 130 6.35 6.32 1.40
CA LEU A 130 6.95 5.60 2.53
C LEU A 130 6.29 4.25 2.83
N ASP A 131 5.06 4.02 2.36
CA ASP A 131 4.36 2.74 2.50
C ASP A 131 4.82 1.66 1.51
N ILE A 132 5.71 1.98 0.56
CA ILE A 132 6.31 1.00 -0.36
C ILE A 132 7.47 0.27 0.35
N PRO A 133 7.33 -1.04 0.66
CA PRO A 133 8.36 -1.80 1.35
C PRO A 133 9.50 -2.18 0.42
N ASP A 134 10.67 -2.49 0.99
CA ASP A 134 11.76 -3.14 0.27
C ASP A 134 11.54 -4.67 0.28
N MET A 135 10.73 -5.16 -0.67
CA MET A 135 10.38 -6.58 -0.71
C MET A 135 11.52 -7.50 -1.13
N LYS A 136 12.66 -6.94 -1.55
CA LYS A 136 13.86 -7.72 -1.88
C LYS A 136 14.51 -8.30 -0.63
N LYS A 137 14.28 -7.68 0.52
CA LYS A 137 14.76 -8.15 1.83
C LYS A 137 13.70 -9.01 2.50
N GLU A 138 14.17 -9.88 3.38
CA GLU A 138 13.29 -10.66 4.25
C GLU A 138 12.35 -9.75 5.07
N PHE A 139 11.07 -10.10 5.10
CA PHE A 139 10.07 -9.41 5.90
C PHE A 139 10.36 -9.60 7.40
N THR A 140 10.59 -8.49 8.09
CA THR A 140 10.57 -8.44 9.55
C THR A 140 9.84 -7.20 10.04
N ILE A 141 9.11 -7.33 11.16
CA ILE A 141 8.41 -6.19 11.78
C ILE A 141 9.39 -5.05 12.13
N SER A 142 10.63 -5.38 12.48
CA SER A 142 11.66 -4.39 12.83
C SER A 142 12.12 -3.54 11.64
N THR A 143 12.19 -4.12 10.44
CA THR A 143 12.62 -3.42 9.23
C THR A 143 11.45 -2.78 8.49
N GLU A 144 10.25 -3.33 8.65
CA GLU A 144 9.05 -2.95 7.89
C GLU A 144 7.87 -2.61 8.83
N PRO A 145 8.00 -1.56 9.65
CA PRO A 145 7.04 -1.25 10.71
C PRO A 145 5.66 -0.84 10.18
N ILE A 146 5.56 -0.33 8.95
CA ILE A 146 4.30 0.01 8.30
C ILE A 146 3.50 -1.28 7.99
N TRP A 147 4.20 -2.35 7.63
CA TRP A 147 3.62 -3.63 7.23
C TRP A 147 3.50 -4.63 8.39
N GLN A 148 3.84 -4.23 9.60
CA GLN A 148 3.78 -5.11 10.78
C GLN A 148 2.40 -5.73 11.00
N TRP A 149 1.34 -5.05 10.55
CA TRP A 149 -0.06 -5.43 10.77
C TRP A 149 -0.51 -6.65 9.96
N ILE A 150 0.29 -7.11 8.98
CA ILE A 150 0.03 -8.39 8.31
C ILE A 150 0.09 -9.56 9.30
N THR A 151 1.00 -9.49 10.27
CA THR A 151 1.28 -10.60 11.21
C THR A 151 1.03 -10.23 12.67
N ARG A 152 1.00 -8.93 13.00
CA ARG A 152 0.79 -8.43 14.36
C ARG A 152 -0.66 -8.07 14.61
N THR A 153 -1.19 -8.49 15.76
CA THR A 153 -2.50 -8.05 16.25
C THR A 153 -2.47 -6.58 16.65
N TRP A 154 -3.53 -5.85 16.28
CA TRP A 154 -3.75 -4.48 16.72
C TRP A 154 -3.77 -4.39 18.25
N ASN A 155 -2.97 -3.48 18.81
CA ASN A 155 -2.76 -3.37 20.25
C ASN A 155 -2.90 -1.94 20.79
N TYR A 156 -3.55 -1.05 20.03
CA TYR A 156 -3.89 0.30 20.48
C TYR A 156 -5.31 0.37 21.03
N SER A 157 -5.56 1.39 21.85
CA SER A 157 -6.86 1.63 22.50
C SER A 157 -7.96 2.10 21.54
N VAL A 158 -7.58 2.64 20.38
CA VAL A 158 -8.51 3.09 19.33
C VAL A 158 -8.91 1.93 18.41
N PRO A 159 -10.05 2.03 17.71
CA PRO A 159 -10.53 0.96 16.83
C PRO A 159 -9.50 0.56 15.77
N GLN A 160 -9.38 -0.74 15.49
CA GLN A 160 -8.46 -1.25 14.47
C GLN A 160 -8.75 -0.70 13.07
N ASN A 161 -10.01 -0.40 12.77
CA ASN A 161 -10.45 0.15 11.50
C ASN A 161 -10.29 1.68 11.39
N SER A 162 -9.52 2.30 12.28
CA SER A 162 -9.32 3.74 12.29
C SER A 162 -8.65 4.25 11.01
N ILE A 163 -9.20 5.31 10.45
CA ILE A 163 -8.71 5.95 9.23
C ILE A 163 -8.09 7.31 9.53
N VAL A 164 -7.19 7.71 8.62
CA VAL A 164 -6.56 9.02 8.62
C VAL A 164 -6.67 9.63 7.23
N ILE A 165 -7.24 10.83 7.16
CA ILE A 165 -7.17 11.70 6.00
C ILE A 165 -5.85 12.46 6.09
N THR A 166 -5.01 12.33 5.07
CA THR A 166 -3.66 12.93 5.01
C THR A 166 -3.36 13.47 3.62
N ASN A 167 -2.14 13.96 3.38
CA ASN A 167 -1.68 14.47 2.10
C ASN A 167 -0.45 13.74 1.56
N LEU A 168 -0.22 13.83 0.25
CA LEU A 168 0.94 13.23 -0.42
C LEU A 168 2.28 13.66 0.20
N LYS A 169 2.38 14.89 0.72
CA LYS A 169 3.58 15.38 1.40
C LYS A 169 3.94 14.51 2.61
N THR A 170 2.99 14.18 3.46
CA THR A 170 3.20 13.25 4.58
C THR A 170 3.71 11.89 4.09
N LEU A 171 3.11 11.38 3.03
CA LEU A 171 3.45 10.08 2.46
C LEU A 171 4.82 10.07 1.75
N LEU A 172 5.31 11.23 1.34
CA LEU A 172 6.65 11.45 0.77
C LEU A 172 7.69 11.82 1.84
N GLY A 173 7.31 11.86 3.12
CA GLY A 173 8.21 12.02 4.26
C GLY A 173 8.28 13.41 4.88
N GLU A 174 7.41 14.35 4.46
CA GLU A 174 7.23 15.58 5.24
C GLU A 174 6.55 15.26 6.57
N SER A 175 6.99 15.92 7.63
CA SER A 175 6.49 15.67 8.98
C SER A 175 5.04 16.11 9.13
N ILE A 176 4.24 15.30 9.82
CA ILE A 176 2.87 15.69 10.22
C ILE A 176 2.99 16.83 11.23
N THR A 177 2.35 17.97 10.96
CA THR A 177 2.39 19.16 11.83
C THR A 177 1.02 19.50 12.40
N GLU A 178 -0.05 18.95 11.84
CA GLU A 178 -1.42 19.12 12.33
C GLU A 178 -2.12 17.78 12.46
N ILE A 179 -2.85 17.62 13.56
CA ILE A 179 -3.68 16.45 13.85
C ILE A 179 -5.03 16.94 14.36
N MET A 180 -6.11 16.35 13.90
CA MET A 180 -7.46 16.55 14.43
C MET A 180 -8.16 15.21 14.56
N ARG A 181 -8.79 14.95 15.71
CA ARG A 181 -9.65 13.78 15.89
C ARG A 181 -11.10 14.19 15.73
N TRP A 182 -11.74 13.70 14.67
CA TRP A 182 -13.13 14.04 14.35
C TRP A 182 -14.11 13.07 14.96
N GLU A 183 -13.80 11.77 14.92
CA GLU A 183 -14.69 10.72 15.40
C GLU A 183 -13.93 9.67 16.24
N ASN A 184 -14.63 8.61 16.65
CA ASN A 184 -14.00 7.52 17.37
C ASN A 184 -12.91 6.82 16.54
N ASP A 185 -13.10 6.71 15.23
CA ASP A 185 -12.25 6.01 14.26
C ASP A 185 -11.76 6.91 13.10
N GLU A 186 -11.88 8.23 13.20
CA GLU A 186 -11.48 9.18 12.12
C GLU A 186 -10.57 10.31 12.61
N TRP A 187 -9.44 10.48 11.93
CA TRP A 187 -8.49 11.58 12.11
C TRP A 187 -8.19 12.28 10.80
N GLU A 188 -7.84 13.55 10.92
CA GLU A 188 -7.08 14.30 9.91
C GLU A 188 -5.65 14.46 10.43
N MET A 189 -4.65 14.16 9.59
CA MET A 189 -3.23 14.36 9.91
C MET A 189 -2.49 14.85 8.67
N PHE A 190 -1.95 16.06 8.72
CA PHE A 190 -1.34 16.69 7.54
C PHE A 190 0.08 17.20 7.80
N ALA A 191 0.91 17.13 6.75
CA ALA A 191 2.10 17.96 6.64
C ALA A 191 1.69 19.36 6.14
N GLY A 192 1.79 20.35 7.03
CA GLY A 192 1.26 21.70 6.86
C GLY A 192 -0.20 21.85 7.28
N ALA A 193 -0.78 23.02 6.98
CA ALA A 193 -2.13 23.35 7.39
C ALA A 193 -3.20 22.62 6.58
N GLY A 194 -4.12 21.92 7.25
CA GLY A 194 -5.19 21.14 6.62
C GLY A 194 -6.03 21.92 5.58
N PRO A 195 -6.48 23.16 5.87
CA PRO A 195 -7.23 23.97 4.91
C PRO A 195 -6.49 24.28 3.59
N ASN A 196 -5.15 24.18 3.59
CA ASN A 196 -4.31 24.44 2.44
C ASN A 196 -4.01 23.18 1.61
N VAL A 197 -4.43 22.01 2.05
CA VAL A 197 -4.22 20.75 1.34
C VAL A 197 -5.19 20.65 0.16
N LYS A 198 -4.64 20.47 -1.04
CA LYS A 198 -5.46 20.32 -2.24
C LYS A 198 -6.14 18.95 -2.25
N LYS A 199 -7.39 18.90 -2.70
CA LYS A 199 -8.20 17.67 -2.76
C LYS A 199 -7.54 16.53 -3.55
N ASN A 200 -6.81 16.83 -4.62
CA ASN A 200 -6.10 15.83 -5.42
C ASN A 200 -4.83 15.27 -4.73
N GLU A 201 -4.32 15.95 -3.71
CA GLU A 201 -3.22 15.50 -2.86
C GLU A 201 -3.70 14.74 -1.62
N MET A 202 -5.00 14.78 -1.32
CA MET A 202 -5.57 14.07 -0.17
C MET A 202 -5.58 12.56 -0.39
N ARG A 203 -5.27 11.81 0.65
CA ARG A 203 -5.34 10.35 0.70
C ARG A 203 -6.02 9.92 1.99
N VAL A 204 -6.77 8.82 1.92
CA VAL A 204 -7.35 8.16 3.10
C VAL A 204 -6.56 6.87 3.31
N ILE A 205 -5.93 6.74 4.46
CA ILE A 205 -5.13 5.58 4.82
C ILE A 205 -5.47 5.08 6.21
N SER A 206 -5.00 3.89 6.55
CA SER A 206 -5.14 3.39 7.91
C SER A 206 -4.29 4.19 8.88
N LEU A 207 -4.76 4.30 10.11
CA LEU A 207 -3.97 4.82 11.22
C LEU A 207 -2.71 3.98 11.47
N GLY A 208 -2.79 2.66 11.25
CA GLY A 208 -1.65 1.76 11.34
C GLY A 208 -0.50 2.14 10.39
N THR A 209 -0.82 2.65 9.20
CA THR A 209 0.17 3.15 8.23
C THR A 209 0.85 4.41 8.76
N ILE A 210 0.07 5.39 9.24
CA ILE A 210 0.63 6.64 9.79
C ILE A 210 1.54 6.37 10.99
N ILE A 211 1.15 5.49 11.91
CA ILE A 211 1.99 5.12 13.07
C ILE A 211 3.30 4.47 12.61
N GLY A 212 3.25 3.68 11.53
CA GLY A 212 4.44 3.08 10.93
C GLY A 212 5.38 4.12 10.30
N ILE A 213 4.82 5.19 9.73
CA ILE A 213 5.56 6.32 9.13
C ILE A 213 6.17 7.22 10.22
N ASP A 214 5.35 7.67 11.18
CA ASP A 214 5.75 8.62 12.21
C ASP A 214 5.24 8.20 13.59
N LYS A 215 6.09 7.56 14.39
CA LYS A 215 5.75 7.15 15.76
C LYS A 215 5.54 8.33 16.71
N THR A 216 5.96 9.55 16.37
CA THR A 216 5.78 10.72 17.23
C THR A 216 4.33 11.18 17.33
N ILE A 217 3.44 10.62 16.50
CA ILE A 217 1.99 10.88 16.53
C ILE A 217 1.24 10.07 17.57
N LEU A 218 1.89 9.15 18.30
CA LEU A 218 1.23 8.35 19.34
C LEU A 218 0.41 9.14 20.36
N PRO A 219 0.77 10.37 20.78
CA PRO A 219 -0.09 11.20 21.64
C PRO A 219 -1.49 11.48 21.04
N ALA A 220 -1.65 11.40 19.71
CA ALA A 220 -2.94 11.56 19.04
C ALA A 220 -3.96 10.47 19.40
N MET A 221 -3.50 9.33 19.93
CA MET A 221 -4.38 8.23 20.35
C MET A 221 -5.22 8.60 21.57
N ASP A 222 -4.69 9.50 22.40
CA ASP A 222 -5.32 9.97 23.63
C ASP A 222 -6.14 11.25 23.42
N LEU A 223 -6.15 11.80 22.19
CA LEU A 223 -6.97 12.96 21.85
C LEU A 223 -8.45 12.66 22.07
N LYS A 224 -9.16 13.58 22.71
CA LYS A 224 -10.62 13.54 22.76
C LYS A 224 -11.20 13.87 21.39
N ILE A 225 -12.41 13.36 21.11
CA ILE A 225 -13.18 13.72 19.92
C ILE A 225 -13.36 15.25 19.88
N GLY A 226 -13.16 15.84 18.70
CA GLY A 226 -13.21 17.28 18.46
C GLY A 226 -11.99 18.06 18.96
N LYS A 227 -10.87 17.39 19.26
CA LYS A 227 -9.61 18.03 19.68
C LYS A 227 -8.47 17.72 18.73
N GLY A 228 -7.54 18.67 18.63
CA GLY A 228 -6.41 18.62 17.73
C GLY A 228 -5.09 18.99 18.40
N LEU A 229 -4.00 18.67 17.71
CA LEU A 229 -2.62 18.99 18.09
C LEU A 229 -1.92 19.67 16.92
N TRP A 230 -0.97 20.56 17.23
CA TRP A 230 -0.06 21.13 16.25
C TRP A 230 1.38 21.20 16.74
N ARG A 231 2.33 21.25 15.80
CA ARG A 231 3.75 21.50 16.06
C ARG A 231 4.40 22.15 14.85
N ASP A 232 5.49 22.89 15.05
CA ASP A 232 6.21 23.53 13.94
C ASP A 232 7.04 22.55 13.10
N SER A 233 7.55 21.48 13.73
CA SER A 233 8.42 20.48 13.11
C SER A 233 8.40 19.18 13.89
N ILE A 234 9.02 18.11 13.36
CA ILE A 234 9.10 16.82 14.05
C ILE A 234 9.92 16.86 15.35
N GLN A 235 10.79 17.84 15.52
CA GLN A 235 11.55 18.05 16.76
C GLN A 235 10.79 18.90 17.79
N SER A 236 9.77 19.63 17.36
CA SER A 236 8.94 20.45 18.25
C SER A 236 7.97 19.59 19.06
N SER A 237 7.66 20.06 20.27
CA SER A 237 6.61 19.45 21.10
C SER A 237 5.23 19.71 20.50
N TRP A 238 4.29 18.80 20.75
CA TRP A 238 2.89 18.99 20.41
C TRP A 238 2.24 20.03 21.33
N ASN A 239 1.51 20.94 20.71
CA ASN A 239 0.66 21.94 21.36
C ASN A 239 -0.81 21.59 21.09
N ASN A 240 -1.71 21.94 22.01
CA ASN A 240 -3.14 21.76 21.78
C ASN A 240 -3.65 22.82 20.80
N TRP A 241 -4.60 22.43 19.94
CA TRP A 241 -5.51 23.38 19.32
C TRP A 241 -6.50 23.87 20.39
N GLU A 242 -6.44 25.15 20.73
CA GLU A 242 -7.42 25.81 21.62
C GLU A 242 -8.75 26.06 20.92
#